data_AF-A0A2J0YXF8-F1
#
_entry.id   AF-A0A2J0YXF8-F1
#
_cell.length_a   1.000
_cell.length_b   1.000
_cell.length_c   1.000
_cell.angle_alpha   90.00
_cell.angle_beta   90.00
_cell.angle_gamma   90.00
#
_symmetry.space_group_name_H-M   'P 1'
#
loop_
_entity.id
_entity.type
_entity.pdbx_description
1 polymer ?
#
loop_
_entity_poly.entity_id
_entity_poly.type
_entity_poly.pdbx_seq_one_letter_code
_entity_poly.pdbx_strand_id
1 'polypeptide(L)'
;TLSGLLKEVPGLGGDQRFDPALQDRLALHLLNRRGFAGFISGDIGPVEFARRLAMEWASLPVLADSQGDRQRIRRGQSYYAGDGLNRALVRPEKLEAVLRAVLAAGPREVEADRAGEAAALVVPARPRKPVSRSGRFWTWLLTAGGTIVTALKELNLVALDWRVQLAILVIIVSFAVYAIWSMPAVRDALRLTR
;
A
#
# COMPACT_ATOMS: atom_id res chain seq x y z
N THR A 1 -8.68 11.82 -4.83
CA THR A 1 -9.22 10.45 -4.81
C THR A 1 -9.06 9.84 -6.20
N LEU A 2 -9.09 8.50 -6.32
CA LEU A 2 -8.94 7.81 -7.62
C LEU A 2 -9.95 8.29 -8.67
N SER A 3 -11.19 8.58 -8.25
CA SER A 3 -12.23 9.13 -9.12
C SER A 3 -11.91 10.52 -9.69
N GLY A 4 -11.08 11.31 -8.99
CA GLY A 4 -10.59 12.58 -9.52
C GLY A 4 -9.54 12.39 -10.61
N LEU A 5 -8.66 11.39 -10.45
CA LEU A 5 -7.62 11.09 -11.43
C LEU A 5 -8.19 10.62 -12.77
N LEU A 6 -9.34 9.93 -12.77
CA LEU A 6 -10.08 9.55 -13.98
C LEU A 6 -10.44 10.75 -14.86
N LYS A 7 -10.62 11.95 -14.28
CA LYS A 7 -10.92 13.17 -15.03
C LYS A 7 -9.68 13.88 -15.54
N GLU A 8 -8.55 13.70 -14.86
CA GLU A 8 -7.31 14.43 -15.11
C GLU A 8 -6.37 13.70 -16.08
N VAL A 9 -6.41 12.37 -16.14
CA VAL A 9 -5.50 11.55 -16.96
C VAL A 9 -6.23 11.08 -18.23
N PRO A 10 -5.88 11.60 -19.42
CA PRO A 10 -6.48 11.18 -20.68
C PRO A 10 -6.29 9.68 -20.91
N GLY A 11 -7.36 8.99 -21.25
CA GLY A 11 -7.33 7.55 -21.50
C GLY A 11 -7.31 6.67 -20.26
N LEU A 12 -7.52 7.22 -19.05
CA LEU A 12 -7.76 6.42 -17.85
C LEU A 12 -9.25 6.05 -17.75
N GLY A 13 -9.56 4.76 -17.92
CA GLY A 13 -10.90 4.20 -17.79
C GLY A 13 -11.13 3.51 -16.45
N GLY A 14 -12.38 3.52 -15.97
CA GLY A 14 -12.77 2.81 -14.74
C GLY A 14 -12.81 1.28 -14.89
N ASP A 15 -12.72 0.79 -16.12
CA ASP A 15 -12.68 -0.61 -16.53
C ASP A 15 -11.26 -1.17 -16.62
N GLN A 16 -10.24 -0.32 -16.54
CA GLN A 16 -8.85 -0.74 -16.60
C GLN A 16 -8.44 -1.47 -15.33
N ARG A 17 -7.65 -2.54 -15.51
CA ARG A 17 -7.05 -3.26 -14.39
C ARG A 17 -6.05 -2.33 -13.68
N PHE A 18 -6.17 -2.22 -12.35
CA PHE A 18 -5.23 -1.48 -11.50
C PHE A 18 -3.92 -2.25 -11.29
N ASP A 19 -3.23 -2.54 -12.40
CA ASP A 19 -1.95 -3.25 -12.44
C ASP A 19 -0.78 -2.35 -11.99
N PRO A 20 0.42 -2.92 -11.73
CA PRO A 20 1.57 -2.14 -11.27
C PRO A 20 1.97 -1.00 -12.22
N ALA A 21 1.91 -1.22 -13.53
CA ALA A 21 2.29 -0.19 -14.50
C ALA A 21 1.31 1.00 -14.47
N LEU A 22 0.01 0.72 -14.29
CA LEU A 22 -0.98 1.76 -14.09
C LEU A 22 -0.78 2.49 -12.75
N GLN A 23 -0.48 1.76 -11.68
CA GLN A 23 -0.16 2.36 -10.38
C GLN A 23 1.00 3.35 -10.46
N ASP A 24 2.09 2.98 -11.16
CA ASP A 24 3.27 3.83 -11.33
C ASP A 24 2.95 5.10 -12.13
N ARG A 25 2.19 4.98 -13.22
CA ARG A 25 1.74 6.13 -14.00
C ARG A 25 0.91 7.12 -13.16
N LEU A 26 0.01 6.59 -12.33
CA LEU A 26 -0.81 7.42 -11.44
C LEU A 26 0.02 8.04 -10.32
N ALA A 27 0.96 7.30 -9.74
CA ALA A 27 1.88 7.82 -8.74
C ALA A 27 2.73 8.97 -9.30
N LEU A 28 3.25 8.82 -10.53
CA LEU A 28 4.01 9.87 -11.21
C LEU A 28 3.15 11.11 -11.49
N HIS A 29 1.89 10.93 -11.90
CA HIS A 29 0.96 12.04 -12.09
C HIS A 29 0.72 12.81 -10.78
N LEU A 30 0.48 12.10 -9.68
CA LEU A 30 0.34 12.72 -8.35
C LEU A 30 1.61 13.44 -7.90
N LEU A 31 2.77 12.87 -8.18
CA LEU A 31 4.07 13.47 -7.88
C LEU A 31 4.24 14.81 -8.61
N ASN A 32 3.94 14.83 -9.91
CA ASN A 32 3.99 16.03 -10.75
C ASN A 32 3.01 17.10 -10.27
N ARG A 33 1.78 16.69 -9.91
CA ARG A 33 0.76 17.58 -9.34
C ARG A 33 1.21 18.26 -8.04
N ARG A 34 2.07 17.60 -7.24
CA ARG A 34 2.64 18.19 -6.02
C ARG A 34 3.88 19.06 -6.25
N GLY A 35 4.29 19.23 -7.50
CA GLY A 35 5.35 20.15 -7.89
C GLY A 35 6.71 19.46 -8.05
N PHE A 36 6.75 18.20 -8.48
CA PHE A 36 8.01 17.51 -8.76
C PHE A 36 8.92 18.30 -9.72
N ALA A 37 8.36 18.87 -10.79
CA ALA A 37 9.13 19.71 -11.72
C ALA A 37 9.78 20.92 -11.01
N GLY A 38 9.02 21.60 -10.14
CA GLY A 38 9.53 22.70 -9.33
C GLY A 38 10.58 22.27 -8.30
N PHE A 39 10.48 21.05 -7.78
CA PHE A 39 11.50 20.47 -6.91
C PHE A 39 12.81 20.20 -7.66
N ILE A 40 12.74 19.63 -8.86
CA ILE A 40 13.90 19.36 -9.70
C ILE A 40 14.55 20.65 -10.23
N SER A 41 13.76 21.69 -10.57
CA SER A 41 14.28 23.00 -10.99
C SER A 41 14.88 23.82 -9.84
N GLY A 42 14.58 23.46 -8.59
CA GLY A 42 15.00 24.19 -7.39
C GLY A 42 14.03 25.27 -6.93
N ASP A 43 12.92 25.49 -7.63
CA ASP A 43 11.87 26.45 -7.25
C ASP A 43 11.16 26.04 -5.94
N ILE A 44 11.11 24.73 -5.66
CA ILE A 44 10.55 24.17 -4.44
C ILE A 44 11.67 23.46 -3.67
N GLY A 45 11.98 23.97 -2.47
CA GLY A 45 12.96 23.33 -1.60
C GLY A 45 12.53 21.94 -1.10
N PRO A 46 13.49 21.08 -0.68
CA PRO A 46 13.24 19.69 -0.28
C PRO A 46 12.26 19.56 0.89
N VAL A 47 12.30 20.50 1.85
CA VAL A 47 11.40 20.49 3.02
C VAL A 47 9.95 20.74 2.60
N GLU A 48 9.71 21.73 1.74
CA GLU A 48 8.37 22.05 1.25
C GLU A 48 7.86 20.95 0.32
N PHE A 49 8.71 20.42 -0.55
CA PHE A 49 8.32 19.30 -1.42
C PHE A 49 7.94 18.07 -0.59
N ALA A 50 8.72 17.70 0.43
CA ALA A 50 8.38 16.60 1.34
C ALA A 50 7.04 16.81 2.05
N ARG A 51 6.74 18.04 2.49
CA ARG A 51 5.44 18.39 3.08
C ARG A 51 4.31 18.16 2.08
N ARG A 52 4.47 18.59 0.83
CA ARG A 52 3.49 18.37 -0.24
C ARG A 52 3.30 16.88 -0.57
N LEU A 53 4.38 16.09 -0.54
CA LEU A 53 4.31 14.64 -0.71
C LEU A 53 3.53 13.97 0.44
N ALA A 54 3.73 14.42 1.68
CA ALA A 54 3.01 13.90 2.84
C ALA A 54 1.49 14.19 2.80
N MET A 55 1.04 15.14 1.96
CA MET A 55 -0.38 15.39 1.70
C MET A 55 -0.99 14.41 0.68
N GLU A 56 -0.19 13.72 -0.14
CA GLU A 56 -0.69 12.64 -1.01
C GLU A 56 -0.56 11.28 -0.35
N TRP A 57 0.58 11.03 0.30
CA TRP A 57 0.87 9.77 0.98
C TRP A 57 1.09 10.00 2.46
N ALA A 58 0.06 9.68 3.25
CA ALA A 58 0.06 9.87 4.70
C ALA A 58 1.16 9.08 5.44
N SER A 59 1.72 8.04 4.81
CA SER A 59 2.86 7.28 5.35
C SER A 59 4.18 8.03 5.30
N LEU A 60 4.27 9.16 4.59
CA LEU A 60 5.48 9.98 4.51
C LEU A 60 5.54 11.01 5.65
N PRO A 61 6.71 11.25 6.24
CA PRO A 61 6.89 12.26 7.27
C PRO A 61 7.03 13.66 6.68
N VAL A 62 6.64 14.68 7.45
CA VAL A 62 7.10 16.06 7.24
C VAL A 62 8.54 16.22 7.75
N LEU A 63 9.33 17.08 7.09
CA LEU A 63 10.74 17.29 7.41
C LEU A 63 11.01 18.49 8.34
N ALA A 64 10.00 19.29 8.62
CA ALA A 64 10.07 20.41 9.55
C ALA A 64 8.74 20.59 10.29
N ASP A 65 8.80 21.26 11.43
CA ASP A 65 7.62 21.64 12.19
C ASP A 65 6.73 22.55 11.33
N SER A 66 5.46 22.18 11.20
CA SER A 66 4.54 22.86 10.28
C SER A 66 3.10 22.71 10.74
N GLN A 67 2.19 23.44 10.10
CA GLN A 67 0.76 23.23 10.27
C GLN A 67 0.34 22.00 9.45
N GLY A 68 -0.17 20.98 10.13
CA GLY A 68 -0.81 19.81 9.51
C GLY A 68 -2.31 20.04 9.28
N ASP A 69 -3.02 18.99 8.88
CA ASP A 69 -4.45 19.04 8.57
C ASP A 69 -5.30 19.52 9.77
N ARG A 70 -5.02 19.00 10.97
CA ARG A 70 -5.83 19.28 12.18
C ARG A 70 -5.08 20.02 13.27
N GLN A 71 -3.76 19.91 13.29
CA GLN A 71 -2.94 20.43 14.36
C GLN A 71 -1.54 20.77 13.87
N ARG A 72 -0.79 21.48 14.70
CA ARG A 72 0.63 21.68 14.49
C ARG A 72 1.36 20.35 14.65
N ILE A 73 2.15 20.00 13.65
CA ILE A 73 2.88 18.74 13.57
C ILE A 73 4.37 19.00 13.62
N ARG A 74 5.10 18.03 14.16
CA ARG A 74 6.56 18.07 14.26
C ARG A 74 7.22 17.27 13.16
N ARG A 75 8.50 17.56 12.90
CA ARG A 75 9.34 16.72 12.02
C ARG A 75 9.18 15.23 12.35
N GLY A 76 9.02 14.41 11.32
CA GLY A 76 8.83 12.96 11.44
C GLY A 76 7.38 12.50 11.56
N GLN A 77 6.41 13.40 11.76
CA GLN A 77 4.98 13.07 11.79
C GLN A 77 4.36 13.12 10.39
N SER A 78 3.21 12.46 10.20
CA SER A 78 2.42 12.58 8.97
C SER A 78 1.72 13.94 8.91
N TYR A 79 1.41 14.42 7.70
CA TYR A 79 0.61 15.63 7.51
C TYR A 79 -0.77 15.56 8.22
N TYR A 80 -1.34 14.36 8.26
CA TYR A 80 -2.64 14.05 8.86
C TYR A 80 -2.55 13.59 10.33
N ALA A 81 -1.40 13.78 11.00
CA ALA A 81 -1.26 13.35 12.39
C ALA A 81 -2.32 14.02 13.28
N GLY A 82 -3.02 13.21 14.09
CA GLY A 82 -4.12 13.66 14.95
C GLY A 82 -5.50 13.21 14.47
N ASP A 83 -5.61 12.53 13.34
CA ASP A 83 -6.88 11.97 12.87
C ASP A 83 -7.23 10.58 13.40
N GLY A 84 -6.32 9.95 14.15
CA GLY A 84 -6.46 8.62 14.71
C GLY A 84 -6.26 7.47 13.72
N LEU A 85 -6.08 7.76 12.42
CA LEU A 85 -6.00 6.77 11.35
C LEU A 85 -4.62 6.80 10.66
N ASN A 86 -4.12 7.99 10.36
CA ASN A 86 -2.92 8.21 9.59
C ASN A 86 -1.69 8.41 10.47
N ARG A 87 -0.57 7.81 10.03
CA ARG A 87 0.74 7.97 10.66
C ARG A 87 1.86 7.82 9.65
N ALA A 88 2.96 8.53 9.87
CA ALA A 88 4.18 8.34 9.12
C ALA A 88 4.80 6.97 9.46
N LEU A 89 5.20 6.23 8.43
CA LEU A 89 5.83 4.91 8.55
C LEU A 89 7.31 4.95 8.12
N VAL A 90 7.77 6.08 7.60
CA VAL A 90 9.14 6.29 7.12
C VAL A 90 9.84 7.28 8.03
N ARG A 91 11.12 7.02 8.35
CA ARG A 91 11.96 7.95 9.10
C ARG A 91 12.29 9.18 8.23
N PRO A 92 12.26 10.41 8.77
CA PRO A 92 12.51 11.62 7.98
C PRO A 92 13.88 11.62 7.30
N GLU A 93 14.91 11.04 7.94
CA GLU A 93 16.26 10.93 7.37
C GLU A 93 16.27 10.11 6.08
N LYS A 94 15.42 9.07 6.00
CA LYS A 94 15.31 8.23 4.80
C LYS A 94 14.67 9.00 3.65
N LEU A 95 13.65 9.81 3.94
CA LEU A 95 13.02 10.65 2.93
C LEU A 95 14.00 11.72 2.43
N GLU A 96 14.72 12.40 3.34
CA GLU A 96 15.77 13.36 2.99
C GLU A 96 16.85 12.74 2.10
N ALA A 97 17.31 11.53 2.42
CA ALA A 97 18.30 10.82 1.61
C ALA A 97 17.79 10.53 0.19
N VAL A 98 16.54 10.09 0.04
CA VAL A 98 15.92 9.85 -1.27
C VAL A 98 15.79 11.15 -2.06
N LEU A 99 15.30 12.23 -1.44
CA LEU A 99 15.17 13.53 -2.12
C LEU A 99 16.53 14.06 -2.56
N ARG A 100 17.58 13.91 -1.75
CA ARG A 100 18.95 14.26 -2.12
C ARG A 100 19.47 13.43 -3.29
N ALA A 101 19.23 12.11 -3.26
CA ALA A 101 19.63 11.22 -4.34
C ALA A 101 18.96 11.59 -5.67
N VAL A 102 17.67 11.93 -5.64
CA VAL A 102 16.92 12.38 -6.82
C VAL A 102 17.51 13.66 -7.42
N LEU A 103 17.85 14.65 -6.58
CA LEU A 103 18.51 15.88 -7.06
C LEU A 103 19.92 15.61 -7.61
N ALA A 104 20.64 14.66 -7.02
CA ALA A 104 21.98 14.29 -7.46
C ALA A 104 21.99 13.51 -8.78
N ALA A 105 20.98 12.66 -9.03
CA ALA A 105 20.85 11.87 -10.25
C ALA A 105 20.68 12.78 -11.49
N GLY A 106 19.93 13.89 -11.35
CA GLY A 106 19.64 14.81 -12.46
C GLY A 106 19.04 14.10 -13.70
N PRO A 107 18.92 14.78 -14.85
CA PRO A 107 18.41 14.16 -16.09
C PRO A 107 19.34 13.08 -16.68
N ARG A 108 20.58 12.95 -16.16
CA ARG A 108 21.67 12.21 -16.81
C ARG A 108 21.51 10.69 -16.76
N GLU A 109 20.75 10.17 -15.79
CA GLU A 109 20.57 8.72 -15.62
C GLU A 109 19.44 8.16 -16.49
N VAL A 110 18.44 8.98 -16.87
CA VAL A 110 17.30 8.55 -17.69
C VAL A 110 17.70 8.23 -19.14
N GLU A 111 18.73 8.89 -19.67
CA GLU A 111 19.29 8.58 -21.00
C GLU A 111 20.08 7.25 -20.98
N ALA A 112 20.82 6.99 -19.90
CA ALA A 112 21.61 5.77 -19.72
C ALA A 112 20.71 4.55 -19.44
N ASP A 113 19.67 4.72 -18.64
CA ASP A 113 18.66 3.69 -18.39
C ASP A 113 17.79 3.43 -19.62
N ARG A 114 17.42 4.45 -20.43
CA ARG A 114 16.73 4.21 -21.72
C ARG A 114 17.59 3.45 -22.73
N ALA A 115 18.91 3.70 -22.77
CA ALA A 115 19.84 2.94 -23.60
C ALA A 115 20.03 1.50 -23.07
N GLY A 116 20.06 1.33 -21.75
CA GLY A 116 20.11 0.02 -21.08
C GLY A 116 18.82 -0.80 -21.22
N GLU A 117 17.66 -0.15 -21.20
CA GLU A 117 16.34 -0.77 -21.30
C GLU A 117 15.98 -1.15 -22.75
N ALA A 118 16.41 -0.36 -23.74
CA ALA A 118 16.34 -0.76 -25.15
C ALA A 118 17.21 -2.00 -25.47
N ALA A 119 18.34 -2.16 -24.77
CA ALA A 119 19.16 -3.39 -24.84
C ALA A 119 18.60 -4.55 -23.99
N ALA A 120 17.80 -4.25 -22.95
CA ALA A 120 17.19 -5.25 -22.08
C ALA A 120 15.95 -5.95 -22.67
N LEU A 121 15.40 -5.45 -23.78
CA LEU A 121 14.30 -6.10 -24.52
C LEU A 121 14.68 -7.49 -25.11
N VAL A 122 15.96 -7.90 -25.03
CA VAL A 122 16.44 -9.23 -25.46
C VAL A 122 16.93 -10.11 -24.29
N VAL A 123 16.75 -9.71 -23.02
CA VAL A 123 17.23 -10.51 -21.87
C VAL A 123 16.15 -11.48 -21.38
N PRO A 124 16.45 -12.79 -21.22
CA PRO A 124 15.48 -13.78 -20.75
C PRO A 124 15.02 -13.46 -19.32
N ALA A 125 13.74 -13.71 -19.07
CA ALA A 125 13.05 -13.44 -17.81
C ALA A 125 13.86 -13.93 -16.60
N ARG A 126 14.21 -13.00 -15.68
CA ARG A 126 14.82 -13.36 -14.39
C ARG A 126 13.86 -14.31 -13.65
N PRO A 127 14.35 -15.43 -13.07
CA PRO A 127 13.49 -16.33 -12.31
C PRO A 127 12.97 -15.60 -11.06
N ARG A 128 11.65 -15.56 -10.92
CA ARG A 128 10.97 -15.07 -9.72
C ARG A 128 11.40 -15.91 -8.52
N LYS A 129 11.95 -15.27 -7.48
CA LYS A 129 12.20 -15.94 -6.19
C LYS A 129 10.87 -16.50 -5.65
N PRO A 130 10.81 -17.77 -5.21
CA PRO A 130 9.60 -18.32 -4.64
C PRO A 130 9.27 -17.56 -3.35
N VAL A 131 8.01 -17.12 -3.25
CA VAL A 131 7.47 -16.50 -2.04
C VAL A 131 7.61 -17.52 -0.90
N SER A 132 8.47 -17.22 0.07
CA SER A 132 8.64 -18.06 1.24
C SER A 132 7.31 -18.15 1.99
N ARG A 133 6.79 -19.36 2.19
CA ARG A 133 5.54 -19.60 2.93
C ARG A 133 5.64 -18.96 4.30
N SER A 134 4.88 -17.89 4.54
CA SER A 134 4.89 -17.20 5.82
C SER A 134 4.16 -18.06 6.87
N GLY A 135 4.93 -18.81 7.66
CA GLY A 135 4.40 -19.51 8.85
C GLY A 135 3.76 -18.57 9.88
N ARG A 136 3.95 -17.25 9.71
CA ARG A 136 3.40 -16.18 10.54
C ARG A 136 1.88 -16.02 10.40
N PHE A 137 1.29 -16.35 9.24
CA PHE A 137 -0.16 -16.25 9.07
C PHE A 137 -0.91 -17.21 9.99
N TRP A 138 -0.42 -18.44 10.14
CA TRP A 138 -1.00 -19.44 11.04
C TRP A 138 -0.82 -19.10 12.52
N THR A 139 0.29 -18.43 12.88
CA THR A 139 0.49 -17.93 14.25
C THR A 139 -0.54 -16.85 14.60
N TRP A 140 -0.82 -15.91 13.70
CA TRP A 140 -1.85 -14.90 13.92
C TRP A 140 -3.28 -15.48 13.89
N LEU A 141 -3.55 -16.47 13.03
CA LEU A 141 -4.85 -17.13 12.96
C LEU A 141 -5.16 -17.94 14.25
N LEU A 142 -4.18 -18.68 14.79
CA LEU A 142 -4.35 -19.43 16.04
C LEU A 142 -4.43 -18.51 17.26
N THR A 143 -3.70 -17.40 17.27
CA THR A 143 -3.75 -16.43 18.39
C THR A 143 -5.07 -15.64 18.40
N ALA A 144 -5.60 -15.27 17.23
CA ALA A 144 -6.92 -14.64 17.13
C ALA A 144 -8.09 -15.63 17.37
N GLY A 145 -7.92 -16.91 16.98
CA GLY A 145 -8.91 -17.96 17.25
C GLY A 145 -9.12 -18.23 18.75
N GLY A 146 -8.05 -18.14 19.55
CA GLY A 146 -8.15 -18.27 21.01
C GLY A 146 -8.91 -17.12 21.69
N THR A 147 -8.79 -15.90 21.16
CA THR A 147 -9.53 -14.73 21.67
C THR A 147 -11.00 -14.73 21.26
N ILE A 148 -11.37 -15.43 20.19
CA ILE A 148 -12.77 -15.58 19.79
C ILE A 148 -13.52 -16.49 20.77
N VAL A 149 -12.89 -17.57 21.28
CA VAL A 149 -13.53 -18.49 22.25
C VAL A 149 -13.74 -17.84 23.62
N THR A 150 -12.83 -16.96 24.07
CA THR A 150 -13.01 -16.22 25.33
C THR A 150 -13.97 -15.04 25.17
N ALA A 151 -13.94 -14.31 24.04
CA ALA A 151 -14.91 -13.26 23.76
C ALA A 151 -16.35 -13.79 23.53
N LEU A 152 -16.50 -15.00 22.99
CA LEU A 152 -17.79 -15.71 22.85
C LEU A 152 -18.40 -16.15 24.20
N LYS A 153 -17.60 -16.22 25.26
CA LYS A 153 -18.05 -16.59 26.62
C LYS A 153 -18.53 -15.36 27.42
N GLU A 154 -17.96 -14.19 27.13
CA GLU A 154 -18.28 -12.88 27.74
C GLU A 154 -19.48 -12.18 27.06
N LEU A 155 -19.68 -12.40 25.75
CA LEU A 155 -21.00 -12.20 25.14
C LEU A 155 -21.88 -13.34 25.65
N ASN A 156 -22.91 -13.04 26.45
CA ASN A 156 -23.88 -13.99 27.01
C ASN A 156 -24.71 -14.76 25.94
N LEU A 157 -24.04 -15.51 25.06
CA LEU A 157 -24.58 -16.31 23.97
C LEU A 157 -25.07 -17.69 24.44
N VAL A 158 -24.91 -17.99 25.74
CA VAL A 158 -25.53 -19.15 26.40
C VAL A 158 -27.04 -18.96 26.56
N ALA A 159 -27.54 -17.73 26.45
CA ALA A 159 -28.98 -17.42 26.42
C ALA A 159 -29.58 -17.42 25.01
N LEU A 160 -28.77 -17.61 23.96
CA LEU A 160 -29.23 -17.62 22.58
C LEU A 160 -29.64 -19.04 22.18
N ASP A 161 -30.82 -19.19 21.59
CA ASP A 161 -31.38 -20.47 21.15
C ASP A 161 -30.34 -21.26 20.33
N TRP A 162 -30.15 -22.53 20.68
CA TRP A 162 -29.09 -23.40 20.12
C TRP A 162 -29.14 -23.48 18.59
N ARG A 163 -30.34 -23.25 18.01
CA ARG A 163 -30.58 -23.18 16.57
C ARG A 163 -29.85 -22.01 15.91
N VAL A 164 -29.74 -20.87 16.60
CA VAL A 164 -29.04 -19.68 16.13
C VAL A 164 -27.52 -19.88 16.23
N GLN A 165 -27.04 -20.55 17.28
CA GLN A 165 -25.63 -20.94 17.38
C GLN A 165 -25.21 -21.86 16.22
N LEU A 166 -26.04 -22.85 15.86
CA LEU A 166 -25.79 -23.69 14.69
C LEU A 166 -25.79 -22.88 13.39
N ALA A 167 -26.73 -21.94 13.22
CA ALA A 167 -26.76 -21.09 12.03
C ALA A 167 -25.48 -20.25 11.88
N ILE A 168 -24.99 -19.64 12.96
CA ILE A 168 -23.74 -18.86 12.96
C ILE A 168 -22.54 -19.77 12.65
N LEU A 169 -22.49 -20.97 13.24
CA LEU A 169 -21.41 -21.92 13.00
C LEU A 169 -21.40 -22.39 11.53
N VAL A 170 -22.56 -22.68 10.95
CA VAL A 170 -22.69 -23.03 9.53
C VAL A 170 -22.23 -21.88 8.63
N ILE A 171 -22.54 -20.63 8.97
CA ILE A 171 -22.09 -19.45 8.20
C ILE A 171 -20.56 -19.31 8.26
N ILE A 172 -19.97 -19.41 9.46
CA ILE A 172 -18.51 -19.30 9.64
C ILE A 172 -17.79 -20.42 8.89
N VAL A 173 -18.27 -21.66 9.00
CA VAL A 173 -17.69 -22.82 8.29
C VAL A 173 -17.83 -22.65 6.78
N SER A 174 -18.99 -22.20 6.30
CA SER A 174 -19.21 -21.96 4.86
C SER A 174 -18.29 -20.87 4.33
N PHE A 175 -18.08 -19.79 5.08
CA PHE A 175 -17.16 -18.72 4.72
C PHE A 175 -15.71 -19.20 4.69
N ALA A 176 -15.30 -20.03 5.66
CA ALA A 176 -13.97 -20.64 5.69
C ALA A 176 -13.76 -21.58 4.50
N VAL A 177 -14.73 -22.43 4.17
CA VAL A 177 -14.70 -23.32 3.00
C VAL A 177 -14.62 -22.52 1.70
N TYR A 178 -15.43 -21.46 1.55
CA TYR A 178 -15.39 -20.58 0.39
C TYR A 178 -14.05 -19.85 0.25
N ALA A 179 -13.48 -19.36 1.36
CA ALA A 179 -12.18 -18.70 1.36
C ALA A 179 -11.05 -19.66 0.92
N ILE A 180 -11.09 -20.92 1.38
CA ILE A 180 -10.12 -21.94 0.96
C ILE A 180 -10.30 -22.31 -0.52
N TRP A 181 -11.56 -22.43 -0.98
CA TRP A 181 -11.86 -22.79 -2.37
C TRP A 181 -11.58 -21.65 -3.36
N SER A 182 -11.65 -20.39 -2.94
CA SER A 182 -11.37 -19.21 -3.78
C SER A 182 -9.89 -18.85 -3.87
N MET A 183 -9.00 -19.51 -3.11
CA MET A 183 -7.55 -19.34 -3.24
C MET A 183 -6.98 -20.16 -4.41
N PRO A 184 -6.40 -19.54 -5.44
CA PRO A 184 -5.78 -20.26 -6.57
C PRO A 184 -4.63 -21.17 -6.13
N ALA A 185 -3.91 -20.80 -5.07
CA ALA A 185 -2.81 -21.60 -4.51
C ALA A 185 -3.24 -22.97 -3.94
N VAL A 186 -4.50 -23.11 -3.49
CA VAL A 186 -5.03 -24.39 -2.97
C VAL A 186 -5.47 -25.31 -4.12
N ARG A 187 -6.01 -24.73 -5.20
CA ARG A 187 -6.37 -25.45 -6.43
C ARG A 187 -5.14 -26.05 -7.10
N ASP A 188 -4.04 -25.30 -7.14
CA ASP A 188 -2.76 -25.77 -7.67
C ASP A 188 -2.11 -26.85 -6.79
N ALA A 189 -2.26 -26.76 -5.47
CA ALA A 189 -1.71 -27.74 -4.53
C ALA A 189 -2.46 -29.08 -4.54
N LEU A 190 -3.75 -29.10 -4.89
CA LEU A 190 -4.59 -30.30 -4.92
C LEU A 190 -4.61 -31.00 -6.30
N ARG A 191 -3.90 -30.49 -7.31
CA ARG A 191 -3.88 -31.04 -8.69
C ARG A 191 -5.28 -31.37 -9.24
N LEU A 192 -6.28 -30.55 -8.95
CA LEU A 192 -7.64 -30.72 -9.47
C LEU A 192 -7.85 -30.01 -10.81
N THR A 193 -6.79 -29.88 -11.61
CA THR A 193 -6.85 -29.46 -13.01
C THR A 193 -6.71 -30.69 -13.91
N ARG A 194 -7.84 -31.13 -14.47
CA ARG A 194 -7.90 -31.68 -15.82
C ARG A 194 -8.54 -30.62 -16.72
#